data_AF-A0A1F7LB72-F1
#
_entry.id   AF-A0A1F7LB72-F1
#
_cell.length_a   1.000
_cell.length_b   1.000
_cell.length_c   1.000
_cell.angle_alpha   90.00
_cell.angle_beta   90.00
_cell.angle_gamma   90.00
#
_symmetry.space_group_name_H-M   'P 1'
#
loop_
_entity.id
_entity.type
_entity.pdbx_description
1 polymer ?
#
loop_
_entity_poly.entity_id
_entity_poly.type
_entity_poly.pdbx_seq_one_letter_code
_entity_poly.pdbx_strand_id
1 'polypeptide(L)'
;MGEVRVKAKLTNAVDEALVRRGMLKPEQVRTCEADALVDTGAVRMVLPSQVASRLGLGVRGQRVAEYADGRKEAVNVTEPLIVELEGRDTLEEALVLGDEVLIGQTVLEKLDLFVDCQRQRLVPNPAHPDQPVTKVK
;
A
#
# COMPACT_ATOMS: atom_id res chain seq x y z
N MET A 1 -8.64 -16.10 -13.68
CA MET A 1 -7.42 -15.80 -12.92
C MET A 1 -7.84 -15.70 -11.47
N GLY A 2 -7.18 -16.40 -10.54
CA GLY A 2 -7.61 -16.46 -9.14
C GLY A 2 -7.37 -15.14 -8.41
N GLU A 3 -8.27 -14.78 -7.51
CA GLU A 3 -8.11 -13.66 -6.60
C GLU A 3 -6.97 -13.95 -5.62
N VAL A 4 -6.05 -13.00 -5.44
CA VAL A 4 -4.94 -13.11 -4.47
C VAL A 4 -5.15 -12.10 -3.36
N ARG A 5 -5.29 -12.58 -2.13
CA ARG A 5 -5.40 -11.74 -0.93
C ARG A 5 -4.21 -11.95 -0.02
N VAL A 6 -3.71 -10.87 0.57
CA VAL A 6 -2.56 -10.88 1.47
C VAL A 6 -2.83 -10.06 2.72
N LYS A 7 -2.17 -10.40 3.82
CA LYS A 7 -2.13 -9.55 5.01
C LYS A 7 -1.12 -8.43 4.77
N ALA A 8 -1.59 -7.20 4.80
CA ALA A 8 -0.77 -6.00 4.73
C ALA A 8 -0.70 -5.36 6.11
N LYS A 9 0.52 -5.07 6.58
CA LYS A 9 0.70 -4.20 7.74
C LYS A 9 0.95 -2.78 7.23
N LEU A 10 0.10 -1.86 7.68
CA LEU A 10 0.08 -0.48 7.25
C LEU A 10 0.48 0.40 8.44
N THR A 11 1.35 1.36 8.21
CA THR A 11 1.87 2.23 9.26
C THR A 11 1.84 3.69 8.81
N ASN A 12 1.44 4.60 9.69
CA ASN A 12 1.51 6.02 9.40
C ASN A 12 2.98 6.46 9.29
N ALA A 13 3.43 6.82 8.09
CA ALA A 13 4.83 7.17 7.85
C ALA A 13 5.23 8.51 8.49
N VAL A 14 4.27 9.42 8.68
CA VAL A 14 4.49 10.70 9.35
C VAL A 14 4.76 10.46 10.83
N ASP A 15 4.00 9.58 11.48
CA ASP A 15 4.23 9.20 12.87
C ASP A 15 5.64 8.62 13.05
N GLU A 16 6.05 7.67 12.19
CA GLU A 16 7.39 7.09 12.26
C GLU A 16 8.49 8.13 12.01
N ALA A 17 8.27 9.07 11.09
CA ALA A 17 9.18 10.19 10.86
C ALA A 17 9.28 11.11 12.09
N LEU A 18 8.17 11.36 12.81
CA LEU A 18 8.17 12.16 14.03
C LEU A 18 8.88 11.43 15.19
N VAL A 19 8.74 10.10 15.30
CA VAL A 19 9.52 9.30 16.26
C VAL A 19 11.01 9.42 16.01
N ARG A 20 11.44 9.24 14.74
CA ARG A 20 12.86 9.41 14.36
C ARG A 20 13.41 10.80 14.67
N ARG A 21 12.55 11.80 14.77
CA ARG A 21 12.89 13.20 15.11
C ARG A 21 12.72 13.53 16.59
N GLY A 22 12.35 12.57 17.44
CA GLY A 22 12.12 12.78 18.87
C GLY A 22 10.87 13.62 19.20
N MET A 23 9.94 13.75 18.25
CA MET A 23 8.72 14.55 18.39
C MET A 23 7.49 13.71 18.75
N LEU A 24 7.60 12.39 18.65
CA LEU A 24 6.55 11.42 18.98
C LEU A 24 7.20 10.21 19.68
N LYS A 25 6.49 9.56 20.61
CA LYS A 25 6.97 8.31 21.23
C LYS A 25 6.66 7.11 20.33
N PRO A 26 7.52 6.06 20.29
CA PRO A 26 7.30 4.87 19.46
C PRO A 26 5.92 4.22 19.64
N GLU A 27 5.38 4.22 20.85
CA GLU A 27 4.09 3.59 21.17
C GLU A 27 2.88 4.37 20.61
N GLN A 28 3.11 5.58 20.13
CA GLN A 28 2.09 6.44 19.52
C GLN A 28 2.02 6.27 17.99
N VAL A 29 2.90 5.47 17.39
CA VAL A 29 2.86 5.21 15.94
C VAL A 29 1.60 4.42 15.60
N ARG A 30 0.74 5.00 14.76
CA ARG A 30 -0.48 4.34 14.31
C ARG A 30 -0.15 3.28 13.27
N THR A 31 -0.57 2.06 13.53
CA THR A 31 -0.44 0.90 12.64
C THR A 31 -1.72 0.08 12.62
N CYS A 32 -1.99 -0.61 11.51
CA CYS A 32 -3.04 -1.62 11.44
C CYS A 32 -2.69 -2.73 10.44
N GLU A 33 -3.19 -3.93 10.71
CA GLU A 33 -3.22 -5.01 9.72
C GLU A 33 -4.54 -4.98 8.95
N ALA A 34 -4.47 -5.23 7.65
CA ALA A 34 -5.62 -5.31 6.77
C ALA A 34 -5.49 -6.51 5.80
N ASP A 35 -6.61 -7.14 5.48
CA ASP A 35 -6.68 -8.01 4.30
C ASP A 35 -6.72 -7.13 3.05
N ALA A 36 -5.77 -7.34 2.15
CA ALA A 36 -5.63 -6.55 0.95
C ALA A 36 -5.76 -7.44 -0.30
N LEU A 37 -6.54 -6.98 -1.27
CA LEU A 37 -6.65 -7.59 -2.58
C LEU A 37 -5.49 -7.11 -3.47
N VAL A 38 -4.77 -8.05 -4.07
CA VAL A 38 -3.73 -7.75 -5.05
C VAL A 38 -4.38 -7.59 -6.43
N ASP A 39 -4.30 -6.39 -6.98
CA ASP A 39 -4.86 -6.06 -8.29
C ASP A 39 -3.76 -5.57 -9.23
N THR A 40 -3.31 -6.47 -10.12
CA THR A 40 -2.31 -6.15 -11.14
C THR A 40 -2.82 -5.20 -12.24
N GLY A 41 -4.13 -4.98 -12.33
CA GLY A 41 -4.74 -4.00 -13.23
C GLY A 41 -4.74 -2.57 -12.65
N ALA A 42 -4.62 -2.44 -11.32
CA ALA A 42 -4.50 -1.16 -10.65
C ALA A 42 -3.04 -0.70 -10.60
N VAL A 43 -2.78 0.58 -10.94
CA VAL A 43 -1.45 1.16 -10.79
C VAL A 43 -1.14 1.49 -9.33
N ARG A 44 -2.10 2.12 -8.63
CA ARG A 44 -1.92 2.69 -7.29
C ARG A 44 -2.58 1.85 -6.22
N MET A 45 -2.11 2.02 -4.99
CA MET A 45 -2.79 1.53 -3.80
C MET A 45 -4.12 2.27 -3.56
N VAL A 46 -5.11 1.55 -3.04
CA VAL A 46 -6.39 2.10 -2.56
C VAL A 46 -6.59 1.75 -1.10
N LEU A 47 -7.12 2.71 -0.33
CA LEU A 47 -7.55 2.51 1.05
C LEU A 47 -9.01 2.92 1.22
N PRO A 48 -9.81 2.11 1.94
CA PRO A 48 -11.10 2.56 2.43
C PRO A 48 -10.93 3.74 3.37
N SER A 49 -11.90 4.65 3.38
CA SER A 49 -11.89 5.83 4.25
C SER A 49 -11.68 5.47 5.73
N GLN A 50 -12.28 4.37 6.19
CA GLN A 50 -12.13 3.87 7.56
C GLN A 50 -10.68 3.48 7.89
N VAL A 51 -9.94 2.86 6.96
CA VAL A 51 -8.54 2.49 7.16
C VAL A 51 -7.67 3.74 7.22
N ALA A 52 -7.88 4.67 6.31
CA ALA A 52 -7.18 5.96 6.30
C ALA A 52 -7.42 6.75 7.61
N SER A 53 -8.67 6.78 8.10
CA SER A 53 -9.01 7.41 9.38
C SER A 53 -8.41 6.68 10.58
N ARG A 54 -8.36 5.35 10.59
CA ARG A 54 -7.73 4.55 11.67
C ARG A 54 -6.24 4.82 11.78
N LEU A 55 -5.55 4.92 10.66
CA LEU A 55 -4.14 5.34 10.59
C LEU A 55 -3.97 6.85 10.81
N GLY A 56 -5.06 7.61 10.75
CA GLY A 56 -5.14 9.05 10.82
C GLY A 56 -4.19 9.74 9.83
N LEU A 57 -4.23 9.26 8.59
CA LEU A 57 -3.50 9.83 7.46
C LEU A 57 -4.16 11.16 7.05
N GLY A 58 -3.35 12.20 6.84
CA GLY A 58 -3.83 13.44 6.23
C GLY A 58 -4.17 13.26 4.75
N VAL A 59 -4.83 14.26 4.17
CA VAL A 59 -5.07 14.34 2.72
C VAL A 59 -4.05 15.30 2.10
N ARG A 60 -3.20 14.77 1.22
CA ARG A 60 -2.18 15.56 0.50
C ARG A 60 -2.76 16.29 -0.71
N GLY A 61 -3.85 15.77 -1.28
CA GLY A 61 -4.52 16.39 -2.42
C GLY A 61 -5.58 15.48 -3.02
N GLN A 62 -5.99 15.78 -4.24
CA GLN A 62 -6.98 14.99 -4.99
C GLN A 62 -6.44 14.53 -6.35
N ARG A 63 -6.96 13.40 -6.84
CA ARG A 63 -6.69 12.87 -8.18
C ARG A 63 -7.99 12.39 -8.82
N VAL A 64 -8.03 12.36 -10.14
CA VAL A 64 -9.14 11.74 -10.86
C VAL A 64 -8.89 10.25 -10.97
N ALA A 65 -9.76 9.44 -10.38
CA ALA A 65 -9.83 8.00 -10.61
C ALA A 65 -10.80 7.72 -11.76
N GLU A 66 -10.43 6.80 -12.65
CA GLU A 66 -11.30 6.28 -13.72
C GLU A 66 -11.65 4.84 -13.38
N TYR A 67 -12.95 4.56 -13.30
CA TYR A 67 -13.49 3.23 -13.00
C TYR A 67 -13.62 2.39 -14.27
N ALA A 68 -13.79 1.08 -14.12
CA ALA A 68 -13.95 0.16 -15.24
C ALA A 68 -15.17 0.47 -16.14
N ASP A 69 -16.18 1.16 -15.60
CA ASP A 69 -17.36 1.63 -16.33
C ASP A 69 -17.15 2.98 -17.04
N GLY A 70 -15.93 3.53 -17.00
CA GLY A 70 -15.54 4.81 -17.59
C GLY A 70 -15.92 6.03 -16.75
N ARG A 71 -16.59 5.85 -15.61
CA ARG A 71 -16.90 6.95 -14.69
C ARG A 71 -15.60 7.56 -14.14
N LYS A 72 -15.62 8.88 -13.94
CA LYS A 72 -14.50 9.63 -13.36
C LYS A 72 -14.93 10.30 -12.07
N GLU A 73 -14.08 10.22 -11.05
CA GLU A 73 -14.34 10.82 -9.75
C GLU A 73 -13.07 11.44 -9.18
N ALA A 74 -13.21 12.62 -8.57
CA ALA A 74 -12.14 13.23 -7.80
C ALA A 74 -12.06 12.55 -6.42
N VAL A 75 -10.97 11.83 -6.18
CA VAL A 75 -10.73 11.09 -4.94
C VAL A 75 -9.55 11.68 -4.18
N ASN A 76 -9.62 11.60 -2.85
CA ASN A 76 -8.53 12.07 -1.98
C ASN A 76 -7.30 11.16 -2.12
N VAL A 77 -6.13 11.77 -1.97
CA VAL A 77 -4.84 11.07 -1.87
C VAL A 77 -4.29 11.29 -0.49
N THR A 78 -3.88 10.21 0.18
CA THR A 78 -3.33 10.27 1.53
C THR A 78 -1.95 10.94 1.55
N GLU A 79 -1.55 11.40 2.73
CA GLU A 79 -0.14 11.49 3.08
C GLU A 79 0.54 10.11 3.02
N PRO A 80 1.89 10.06 3.04
CA PRO A 80 2.60 8.80 2.94
C PRO A 80 2.28 7.82 4.08
N LEU A 81 2.18 6.54 3.72
CA LEU A 81 2.13 5.42 4.64
C LEU A 81 3.22 4.41 4.28
N ILE A 82 3.61 3.58 5.25
CA ILE A 82 4.48 2.44 5.02
C ILE A 82 3.60 1.21 4.85
N VAL A 83 3.87 0.45 3.79
CA VAL A 83 3.19 -0.79 3.45
C VAL A 83 4.20 -1.92 3.60
N GLU A 84 3.90 -2.88 4.47
CA GLU A 84 4.73 -4.06 4.71
C GLU A 84 3.98 -5.32 4.21
N LEU A 85 4.62 -6.07 3.31
CA LEU A 85 4.16 -7.32 2.70
C LEU A 85 5.31 -8.31 2.59
N GLU A 86 5.08 -9.58 2.95
CA GLU A 86 6.09 -10.65 2.82
C GLU A 86 7.46 -10.29 3.44
N GLY A 87 7.45 -9.57 4.57
CA GLY A 87 8.67 -9.13 5.27
C GLY A 87 9.44 -8.00 4.57
N ARG A 88 8.85 -7.34 3.58
CA ARG A 88 9.41 -6.22 2.84
C ARG A 88 8.52 -4.99 3.01
N ASP A 89 9.11 -3.81 3.09
CA ASP A 89 8.36 -2.56 3.24
C ASP A 89 8.70 -1.50 2.20
N THR A 90 7.74 -0.60 1.97
CA THR A 90 7.95 0.58 1.12
C THR A 90 7.05 1.75 1.53
N LEU A 91 7.46 2.97 1.18
CA LEU A 91 6.65 4.16 1.30
C LEU A 91 5.70 4.29 0.10
N GLU A 92 4.43 4.56 0.40
CA GLU A 92 3.41 4.81 -0.60
C GLU A 92 2.43 5.93 -0.24
N GLU A 93 1.68 6.38 -1.24
CA GLU A 93 0.46 7.17 -1.07
C GLU A 93 -0.72 6.39 -1.65
N ALA A 94 -1.87 6.43 -0.98
CA ALA A 94 -3.05 5.71 -1.41
C ALA A 94 -4.15 6.66 -1.90
N LEU A 95 -4.95 6.20 -2.85
CA LEU A 95 -6.24 6.81 -3.15
C LEU A 95 -7.25 6.38 -2.07
N VAL A 96 -8.11 7.31 -1.62
CA VAL A 96 -9.15 7.02 -0.63
C VAL A 96 -10.49 6.83 -1.34
N LEU A 97 -10.86 5.59 -1.58
CA LEU A 97 -12.11 5.17 -2.21
C LEU A 97 -12.37 3.67 -1.94
N GLY A 98 -13.54 3.17 -2.33
CA GLY A 98 -13.89 1.77 -2.17
C GLY A 98 -14.07 1.33 -0.70
N ASP A 99 -14.16 0.02 -0.51
CA ASP A 99 -14.45 -0.64 0.76
C ASP A 99 -13.40 -1.70 1.16
N GLU A 100 -12.48 -2.04 0.26
CA GLU A 100 -11.32 -2.89 0.56
C GLU A 100 -9.97 -2.24 0.24
N VAL A 101 -8.91 -2.74 0.89
CA VAL A 101 -7.54 -2.33 0.59
C VAL A 101 -7.09 -2.99 -0.72
N LEU A 102 -6.60 -2.20 -1.67
CA LEU A 102 -6.05 -2.71 -2.93
C LEU A 102 -4.54 -2.45 -3.00
N ILE A 103 -3.78 -3.49 -3.34
CA ILE A 103 -2.36 -3.42 -3.67
C ILE A 103 -2.23 -3.35 -5.18
N GLY A 104 -1.82 -2.18 -5.68
CA GLY A 104 -1.52 -1.96 -7.10
C GLY A 104 -0.07 -2.23 -7.47
N GLN A 105 0.24 -2.04 -8.75
CA GLN A 105 1.55 -2.30 -9.34
C GLN A 105 2.71 -1.56 -8.67
N THR A 106 2.54 -0.31 -8.23
CA THR A 106 3.67 0.45 -7.66
C THR A 106 4.21 -0.21 -6.38
N VAL A 107 3.34 -0.76 -5.54
CA VAL A 107 3.75 -1.51 -4.34
C VAL A 107 4.46 -2.80 -4.74
N LEU A 108 3.89 -3.58 -5.67
CA LEU A 108 4.47 -4.84 -6.11
C LEU A 108 5.87 -4.67 -6.72
N GLU A 109 6.05 -3.63 -7.55
CA GLU A 109 7.34 -3.30 -8.16
C GLU A 109 8.36 -2.82 -7.13
N LYS A 110 7.98 -1.91 -6.23
CA LYS A 110 8.87 -1.38 -5.18
C LYS A 110 9.34 -2.48 -4.23
N LEU A 111 8.47 -3.44 -3.92
CA LEU A 111 8.78 -4.58 -3.07
C LEU A 111 9.38 -5.76 -3.84
N ASP A 112 9.44 -5.69 -5.17
CA ASP A 112 9.95 -6.74 -6.05
C ASP A 112 9.29 -8.10 -5.76
N LEU A 113 7.96 -8.07 -5.74
CA LEU A 113 7.08 -9.21 -5.45
C LEU A 113 6.36 -9.66 -6.73
N PHE A 114 6.27 -10.97 -6.92
CA PHE A 114 5.47 -11.60 -7.96
C PHE A 114 4.18 -12.17 -7.40
N VAL A 115 3.15 -12.21 -8.24
CA VAL A 115 1.85 -12.79 -7.91
C VAL A 115 1.80 -14.24 -8.40
N ASP A 116 1.75 -15.20 -7.47
CA ASP A 116 1.48 -16.61 -7.77
C ASP A 116 -0.04 -16.84 -7.71
N CYS A 117 -0.73 -16.60 -8.83
CA CYS A 117 -2.18 -16.75 -8.92
C CYS A 117 -2.67 -18.20 -8.72
N GLN A 118 -1.82 -19.20 -8.97
CA GLN A 118 -2.18 -20.61 -8.79
C GLN A 118 -2.21 -20.99 -7.32
N ARG A 119 -1.27 -20.46 -6.53
CA ARG A 119 -1.20 -20.69 -5.08
C ARG A 119 -1.78 -19.56 -4.24
N GLN A 120 -2.36 -18.55 -4.90
CA GLN A 120 -2.98 -17.38 -4.29
C GLN A 120 -2.10 -16.68 -3.26
N ARG A 121 -0.86 -16.38 -3.62
CA ARG A 121 0.12 -15.73 -2.73
C ARG A 121 1.02 -14.75 -3.47
N LEU A 122 1.63 -13.85 -2.71
CA LEU A 122 2.80 -13.11 -3.18
C LEU A 122 4.06 -13.94 -2.94
N VAL A 123 5.02 -13.84 -3.85
CA VAL A 123 6.34 -14.47 -3.70
C VAL A 123 7.42 -13.43 -3.97
N PRO A 124 8.49 -13.38 -3.16
CA PRO A 124 9.69 -12.63 -3.50
C PRO A 124 10.20 -13.00 -4.89
N ASN A 125 10.74 -12.03 -5.61
CA ASN A 125 11.46 -12.31 -6.85
C ASN A 125 12.56 -13.36 -6.60
N PRO A 126 12.53 -14.54 -7.26
CA PRO A 126 13.52 -15.59 -7.03
C PRO A 126 14.96 -15.17 -7.32
N ALA A 127 15.16 -14.14 -8.16
CA ALA A 127 16.48 -13.58 -8.42
C ALA A 127 17.01 -12.73 -7.26
N HIS A 128 16.12 -12.23 -6.40
CA HIS A 128 16.44 -11.36 -5.27
C HIS A 128 15.67 -11.82 -4.02
N PRO A 129 16.00 -12.98 -3.44
CA PRO A 129 15.21 -13.57 -2.34
C PRO A 129 15.24 -12.72 -1.06
N ASP A 130 16.38 -12.11 -0.74
CA ASP A 130 16.61 -11.47 0.56
C ASP A 130 16.05 -10.04 0.63
N GLN A 131 16.10 -9.28 -0.47
CA GLN A 131 15.69 -7.88 -0.49
C GLN A 131 15.23 -7.44 -1.90
N PRO A 132 14.36 -6.41 -2.00
CA PRO A 132 14.03 -5.79 -3.28
C PRO A 132 15.26 -5.20 -3.97
N VAL A 133 15.34 -5.32 -5.30
CA VAL A 133 16.40 -4.69 -6.11
C VAL A 133 15.80 -3.72 -7.12
N THR A 134 15.99 -2.43 -6.88
CA THR A 134 15.66 -1.37 -7.85
C THR A 134 16.84 -1.18 -8.80
N LYS A 135 16.68 -1.58 -10.06
CA LYS A 135 17.70 -1.35 -11.08
C LYS A 135 17.77 0.13 -11.46
N VAL A 136 18.92 0.74 -11.25
CA VAL A 136 19.25 2.09 -11.75
C VAL A 136 20.11 1.90 -13.00
N LYS A 137 19.70 2.51 -14.12
CA LYS A 137 20.48 2.57 -15.36
C LYS A 137 20.89 4.00 -15.66
#